data_AF-A0A3S3RBZ0-F1
#
_entry.id   AF-A0A3S3RBZ0-F1
#
_cell.length_a   1.000
_cell.length_b   1.000
_cell.length_c   1.000
_cell.angle_alpha   90.00
_cell.angle_beta   90.00
_cell.angle_gamma   90.00
#
_symmetry.space_group_name_H-M   'P 1'
#
loop_
_entity.id
_entity.type
_entity.pdbx_description
1 polymer ?
#
loop_
_entity_poly.entity_id
_entity_poly.type
_entity_poly.pdbx_seq_one_letter_code
_entity_poly.pdbx_strand_id
1 'polypeptide(L)'
;MKNIVIGLAVVLSLSGCVTRKIPVKQEAKEVTPITEISAIQLKCELIEVYTLEDSHPNNVVPILKNQTYLSGGNRYRISDVLKTRKGRPSSVMAELYKCGTPYTMKPAGNVQLLPGAYSVKPIAFSEIENNDCKILTTHVVEKTSPDSLEIELANEAYMLGGNRFHITKIIDSDGVNPTSVVADIYRCKHRTVAFN
;
A
#
# COMPACT_ATOMS: atom_id res chain seq x y z
N MET A 1 -19.88 -48.14 29.88
CA MET A 1 -19.92 -47.67 28.46
C MET A 1 -20.17 -46.17 28.32
N LYS A 2 -21.13 -45.58 29.05
CA LYS A 2 -21.42 -44.12 28.98
C LYS A 2 -20.22 -43.20 29.27
N ASN A 3 -19.40 -43.55 30.26
CA ASN A 3 -18.23 -42.74 30.64
C ASN A 3 -17.09 -42.80 29.59
N ILE A 4 -17.00 -43.87 28.81
CA ILE A 4 -16.00 -44.03 27.74
C ILE A 4 -16.38 -43.16 26.54
N VAL A 5 -17.67 -43.10 26.21
CA VAL A 5 -18.20 -42.26 25.11
C VAL A 5 -18.00 -40.76 25.40
N ILE A 6 -18.21 -40.34 26.66
CA ILE A 6 -17.98 -38.94 27.08
C ILE A 6 -16.48 -38.60 27.01
N GLY A 7 -15.59 -39.50 27.45
CA GLY A 7 -14.14 -39.31 27.36
C GLY A 7 -13.66 -39.15 25.91
N LEU A 8 -14.20 -39.94 24.97
CA LEU A 8 -13.82 -39.87 23.56
C LEU A 8 -14.27 -38.56 22.89
N ALA A 9 -15.46 -38.07 23.24
CA ALA A 9 -15.97 -36.79 22.74
C ALA A 9 -15.14 -35.59 23.21
N VAL A 10 -14.64 -35.62 24.45
CA VAL A 10 -13.79 -34.56 25.01
C VAL A 10 -12.42 -34.55 24.31
N VAL A 11 -11.80 -35.70 24.08
CA VAL A 11 -10.50 -35.78 23.38
C VAL A 11 -10.62 -35.30 21.92
N LEU A 12 -11.72 -35.62 21.24
CA LEU A 12 -11.99 -35.12 19.88
C LEU A 12 -12.29 -33.62 19.81
N SER A 13 -12.84 -33.02 20.88
CA SER A 13 -13.07 -31.57 20.95
C SER A 13 -11.81 -30.76 21.26
N LEU A 14 -10.80 -31.37 21.89
CA LEU A 14 -9.54 -30.71 22.26
C LEU A 14 -8.49 -30.72 21.13
N SER A 15 -8.64 -31.59 20.13
CA SER A 15 -7.84 -31.58 18.90
C SER A 15 -8.39 -30.57 17.88
N GLY A 16 -8.56 -29.33 18.31
CA GLY A 16 -8.82 -28.22 17.39
C GLY A 16 -7.71 -28.17 16.33
N CYS A 17 -8.09 -28.19 15.04
CA CYS A 17 -7.16 -28.06 13.93
C CYS A 17 -6.54 -26.66 13.91
N VAL A 18 -5.52 -26.42 14.75
CA VAL A 18 -4.73 -25.19 14.76
C VAL A 18 -3.65 -25.32 13.71
N THR A 19 -3.73 -24.55 12.63
CA THR A 19 -2.65 -24.52 11.64
C THR A 19 -1.39 -23.88 12.26
N ARG A 20 -0.25 -24.56 12.16
CA ARG A 20 1.04 -24.06 12.64
C ARG A 20 1.38 -22.73 11.95
N LYS A 21 1.71 -21.70 12.73
CA LYS A 21 2.14 -20.40 12.21
C LYS A 21 3.56 -20.51 11.65
N ILE A 22 3.78 -19.93 10.47
CA ILE A 22 5.10 -19.91 9.82
C ILE A 22 5.82 -18.61 10.20
N PRO A 23 7.04 -18.68 10.78
CA PRO A 23 7.84 -17.50 11.06
C PRO A 23 8.46 -16.94 9.77
N VAL A 24 8.62 -15.62 9.71
CA VAL A 24 9.40 -14.95 8.66
C VAL A 24 10.87 -15.07 9.04
N LYS A 25 11.71 -15.56 8.11
CA LYS A 25 13.17 -15.59 8.26
C LYS A 25 13.70 -14.18 8.51
N GLN A 26 14.77 -14.04 9.28
CA GLN A 26 15.25 -12.72 9.69
C GLN A 26 15.63 -11.86 8.48
N GLU A 27 16.21 -12.49 7.46
CA GLU A 27 16.63 -11.88 6.21
C GLU A 27 15.44 -11.58 5.28
N ALA A 28 14.35 -12.34 5.40
CA ALA A 28 13.13 -12.14 4.63
C ALA A 28 12.23 -11.01 5.19
N LYS A 29 12.59 -10.38 6.31
CA LYS A 29 11.79 -9.30 6.91
C LYS A 29 11.72 -8.06 6.02
N GLU A 30 12.83 -7.76 5.34
CA GLU A 30 12.96 -6.60 4.43
C GLU A 30 12.20 -6.79 3.11
N VAL A 31 11.79 -8.03 2.80
CA VAL A 31 10.94 -8.31 1.64
C VAL A 31 9.59 -7.63 1.83
N THR A 32 9.21 -6.81 0.86
CA THR A 32 7.98 -6.00 0.87
C THR A 32 7.14 -6.25 -0.37
N PRO A 33 5.81 -6.08 -0.29
CA PRO A 33 4.97 -6.15 -1.47
C PRO A 33 5.28 -5.00 -2.44
N ILE A 34 4.93 -5.18 -3.72
CA ILE A 34 5.05 -4.16 -4.77
C ILE A 34 3.82 -4.18 -5.68
N THR A 35 3.48 -3.04 -6.27
CA THR A 35 2.45 -2.95 -7.33
C THR A 35 3.06 -3.18 -8.71
N GLU A 36 2.23 -3.54 -9.69
CA GLU A 36 2.67 -3.72 -11.09
C GLU A 36 3.38 -2.48 -11.65
N ILE A 37 2.82 -1.30 -11.37
CA ILE A 37 3.35 -0.03 -11.87
C ILE A 37 4.71 0.26 -11.25
N SER A 38 4.85 0.06 -9.94
CA SER A 38 6.12 0.28 -9.25
C SER A 38 7.20 -0.69 -9.74
N ALA A 39 6.84 -1.95 -10.04
CA ALA A 39 7.76 -2.92 -10.61
C ALA A 39 8.30 -2.47 -11.98
N ILE A 40 7.44 -1.92 -12.83
CA ILE A 40 7.83 -1.36 -14.14
C ILE A 40 8.72 -0.12 -13.97
N GLN A 41 8.31 0.84 -13.12
CA GLN A 41 9.03 2.09 -12.93
C GLN A 41 10.41 1.91 -12.30
N LEU A 42 10.52 1.01 -11.32
CA LEU A 42 11.78 0.65 -10.67
C LEU A 42 12.62 -0.30 -11.52
N LYS A 43 12.15 -0.68 -12.72
CA LYS A 43 12.79 -1.62 -13.63
C LYS A 43 13.18 -2.92 -12.90
N CYS A 44 12.25 -3.43 -12.10
CA CYS A 44 12.47 -4.66 -11.36
C CYS A 44 12.51 -5.85 -12.31
N GLU A 45 13.44 -6.76 -12.05
CA GLU A 45 13.55 -8.03 -12.76
C GLU A 45 12.56 -9.02 -12.15
N LEU A 46 11.70 -9.62 -12.98
CA LEU A 46 10.87 -10.75 -12.57
C LEU A 46 11.77 -11.99 -12.46
N ILE A 47 11.86 -12.55 -11.26
CA ILE A 47 12.70 -13.73 -10.99
C ILE A 47 11.91 -15.01 -11.21
N GLU A 48 10.74 -15.09 -10.60
CA GLU A 48 9.96 -16.32 -10.50
C GLU A 48 8.48 -15.99 -10.35
N VAL A 49 7.64 -16.87 -10.91
CA VAL A 49 6.21 -16.91 -10.60
C VAL A 49 5.97 -18.11 -9.68
N TYR A 50 5.51 -17.83 -8.47
CA TYR A 50 5.32 -18.81 -7.42
C TYR A 50 3.83 -19.01 -7.12
N THR A 51 3.38 -20.26 -7.13
CA THR A 51 2.01 -20.62 -6.79
C THR A 51 1.98 -21.21 -5.37
N LEU A 52 1.21 -20.56 -4.49
CA LEU A 52 0.92 -21.05 -3.15
C LEU A 52 -0.45 -21.72 -3.13
N GLU A 53 -0.48 -22.98 -2.70
CA GLU A 53 -1.73 -23.75 -2.59
C GLU A 53 -2.12 -24.01 -1.13
N ASP A 54 -3.43 -23.99 -0.90
CA ASP A 54 -4.14 -24.34 0.35
C ASP A 54 -3.45 -23.97 1.67
N SER A 55 -2.90 -22.75 1.74
CA SER A 55 -2.28 -22.24 2.96
C SER A 55 -3.30 -21.55 3.87
N HIS A 56 -3.09 -21.64 5.17
CA HIS A 56 -3.89 -20.86 6.11
C HIS A 56 -3.67 -19.36 5.84
N PRO A 57 -4.72 -18.51 5.79
CA PRO A 57 -4.57 -17.11 5.37
C PRO A 57 -3.54 -16.29 6.15
N ASN A 58 -3.34 -16.60 7.44
CA ASN A 58 -2.31 -15.95 8.27
C ASN A 58 -0.87 -16.30 7.88
N ASN A 59 -0.66 -17.37 7.10
CA ASN A 59 0.65 -17.86 6.67
C ASN A 59 1.00 -17.43 5.24
N VAL A 60 0.05 -16.94 4.45
CA VAL A 60 0.29 -16.53 3.05
C VAL A 60 1.44 -15.52 2.98
N VAL A 61 1.34 -14.41 3.72
CA VAL A 61 2.38 -13.36 3.71
C VAL A 61 3.73 -13.88 4.20
N PRO A 62 3.85 -14.59 5.35
CA PRO A 62 5.12 -15.18 5.77
C PRO A 62 5.76 -16.12 4.74
N ILE A 63 4.95 -16.97 4.09
CA ILE A 63 5.46 -17.88 3.05
C ILE A 63 5.98 -17.06 1.86
N LEU A 64 5.21 -16.09 1.36
CA LEU A 64 5.62 -15.27 0.23
C LEU A 64 6.93 -14.52 0.52
N LYS A 65 7.06 -13.92 1.71
CA LYS A 65 8.31 -13.25 2.10
C LYS A 65 9.50 -14.21 2.09
N ASN A 66 9.34 -15.36 2.73
CA ASN A 66 10.39 -16.37 2.80
C ASN A 66 10.77 -16.90 1.42
N GLN A 67 9.79 -17.18 0.57
CA GLN A 67 10.00 -17.67 -0.79
C GLN A 67 10.71 -16.63 -1.64
N THR A 68 10.24 -15.38 -1.62
CA THR A 68 10.86 -14.26 -2.35
C THR A 68 12.35 -14.14 -2.01
N TYR A 69 12.68 -14.17 -0.71
CA TYR A 69 14.06 -14.13 -0.27
C TYR A 69 14.87 -15.35 -0.76
N LEU A 70 14.30 -16.55 -0.67
CA LEU A 70 14.94 -17.79 -1.13
C LEU A 70 15.19 -17.80 -2.64
N SER A 71 14.31 -17.20 -3.43
CA SER A 71 14.47 -17.02 -4.87
C SER A 71 15.47 -15.90 -5.21
N GLY A 72 16.01 -15.18 -4.22
CA GLY A 72 16.98 -14.10 -4.42
C GLY A 72 16.35 -12.73 -4.75
N GLY A 73 15.04 -12.59 -4.52
CA GLY A 73 14.28 -11.36 -4.68
C GLY A 73 14.15 -10.53 -3.41
N ASN A 74 13.65 -9.31 -3.58
CA ASN A 74 13.39 -8.37 -2.49
C ASN A 74 11.96 -7.81 -2.49
N ARG A 75 11.19 -8.05 -3.56
CA ARG A 75 9.80 -7.60 -3.67
C ARG A 75 8.91 -8.72 -4.19
N TYR A 76 7.62 -8.72 -3.83
CA TYR A 76 6.65 -9.67 -4.39
C TYR A 76 5.31 -8.99 -4.69
N ARG A 77 4.56 -9.54 -5.63
CA ARG A 77 3.20 -9.11 -5.97
C ARG A 77 2.31 -10.34 -6.04
N ILE A 78 1.14 -10.29 -5.42
CA ILE A 78 0.11 -11.30 -5.67
C ILE A 78 -0.56 -10.92 -6.98
N SER A 79 -0.33 -11.69 -8.04
CA SER A 79 -0.92 -11.46 -9.36
C SER A 79 -2.36 -11.96 -9.42
N ASP A 80 -2.65 -13.07 -8.75
CA ASP A 80 -3.99 -13.65 -8.71
C ASP A 80 -4.30 -14.38 -7.39
N VAL A 81 -5.57 -14.41 -6.99
CA VAL A 81 -6.07 -15.13 -5.83
C VAL A 81 -6.91 -16.31 -6.30
N LEU A 82 -6.30 -17.50 -6.29
CA LEU A 82 -6.92 -18.73 -6.79
C LEU A 82 -8.03 -19.25 -5.88
N LYS A 83 -7.83 -19.18 -4.55
CA LYS A 83 -8.80 -19.64 -3.57
C LYS A 83 -8.76 -18.78 -2.32
N THR A 84 -9.92 -18.65 -1.68
CA THR A 84 -10.07 -17.97 -0.39
C THR A 84 -10.64 -18.91 0.66
N ARG A 85 -10.29 -18.67 1.91
CA ARG A 85 -10.86 -19.30 3.09
C ARG A 85 -11.41 -18.23 4.01
N LYS A 86 -12.73 -18.25 4.26
CA LYS A 86 -13.44 -17.22 5.04
C LYS A 86 -13.17 -15.80 4.51
N GLY A 87 -13.21 -15.62 3.18
CA GLY A 87 -12.98 -14.34 2.52
C GLY A 87 -11.52 -13.84 2.51
N ARG A 88 -10.57 -14.63 3.03
CA ARG A 88 -9.14 -14.28 3.04
C ARG A 88 -8.37 -15.20 2.09
N PRO A 89 -7.35 -14.71 1.36
CA PRO A 89 -6.58 -15.54 0.45
C PRO A 89 -5.98 -16.76 1.15
N SER A 90 -6.13 -17.93 0.55
CA SER A 90 -5.53 -19.19 1.00
C SER A 90 -4.67 -19.82 -0.09
N SER A 91 -5.00 -19.57 -1.36
CA SER A 91 -4.18 -19.95 -2.50
C SER A 91 -4.02 -18.76 -3.43
N VAL A 92 -2.79 -18.48 -3.82
CA VAL A 92 -2.42 -17.28 -4.58
C VAL A 92 -1.33 -17.61 -5.59
N MET A 93 -1.34 -16.92 -6.72
CA MET A 93 -0.22 -16.86 -7.63
C MET A 93 0.51 -15.52 -7.36
N ALA A 94 1.82 -15.59 -7.15
CA ALA A 94 2.63 -14.45 -6.82
C ALA A 94 3.84 -14.33 -7.75
N GLU A 95 4.10 -13.12 -8.20
CA GLU A 95 5.28 -12.74 -8.97
C GLU A 95 6.36 -12.25 -7.99
N LEU A 96 7.57 -12.79 -8.11
CA LEU A 96 8.70 -12.49 -7.24
C LEU A 96 9.70 -11.65 -8.02
N TYR A 97 10.11 -10.51 -7.45
CA TYR A 97 10.88 -9.49 -8.13
C TYR A 97 12.20 -9.19 -7.43
N LYS A 98 13.20 -8.84 -8.25
CA LYS A 98 14.46 -8.23 -7.81
C LYS A 98 14.51 -6.80 -8.33
N CYS A 99 14.31 -5.86 -7.42
CA CYS A 99 14.46 -4.44 -7.70
C CYS A 99 15.88 -3.98 -7.32
N GLY A 100 16.53 -3.21 -8.19
CA GLY A 100 17.79 -2.53 -7.86
C GLY A 100 17.61 -1.59 -6.64
N THR A 101 18.66 -1.50 -5.82
CA THR A 101 18.82 -0.84 -4.49
C THR A 101 17.57 -0.32 -3.77
N PRO A 102 17.42 -0.60 -2.47
CA PRO A 102 16.26 -0.20 -1.68
C PRO A 102 16.01 1.28 -1.89
N TYR A 103 14.76 1.60 -2.20
CA TYR A 103 14.25 2.95 -2.20
C TYR A 103 14.77 3.69 -0.97
N THR A 104 15.78 4.54 -1.17
CA THR A 104 16.16 5.55 -0.21
C THR A 104 15.01 6.56 -0.25
N MET A 105 14.14 6.48 0.76
CA MET A 105 13.28 7.61 1.11
C MET A 105 14.19 8.84 1.12
N LYS A 106 13.76 9.96 0.51
CA LYS A 106 14.44 11.23 0.83
C LYS A 106 14.42 11.32 2.36
N PRO A 107 15.55 11.69 3.00
CA PRO A 107 15.53 11.95 4.43
C PRO A 107 14.35 12.87 4.69
N ALA A 108 13.50 12.50 5.65
CA ALA A 108 12.42 13.35 6.11
C ALA A 108 13.07 14.62 6.67
N GLY A 109 13.41 15.56 5.80
CA GLY A 109 13.65 16.92 6.19
C GLY A 109 12.37 17.39 6.87
N ASN A 110 12.49 18.28 7.83
CA ASN A 110 11.31 18.96 8.38
C ASN A 110 10.67 19.78 7.25
N VAL A 111 9.85 19.15 6.41
CA VAL A 111 9.06 19.83 5.39
C VAL A 111 7.97 20.55 6.17
N GLN A 112 8.14 21.85 6.35
CA GLN A 112 7.15 22.70 6.99
C GLN A 112 6.24 23.29 5.91
N LEU A 113 4.98 23.54 6.29
CA LEU A 113 4.05 24.26 5.44
C LEU A 113 4.58 25.68 5.20
N LEU A 114 4.58 26.10 3.94
CA LEU A 114 4.87 27.47 3.57
C LEU A 114 3.79 28.41 4.13
N PRO A 115 4.14 29.64 4.52
CA PRO A 115 3.15 30.67 4.86
C PRO A 115 2.15 30.84 3.70
N GLY A 116 0.87 30.54 3.95
CA GLY A 116 -0.21 30.57 2.96
C GLY A 116 -0.65 29.19 2.42
N ALA A 117 0.22 28.19 2.46
CA ALA A 117 -0.11 26.82 2.06
C ALA A 117 -1.14 26.14 2.98
N TYR A 118 -1.34 26.65 4.20
CA TYR A 118 -2.42 26.20 5.11
C TYR A 118 -3.84 26.29 4.52
N SER A 119 -4.03 27.15 3.51
CA SER A 119 -5.32 27.31 2.83
C SER A 119 -5.58 26.25 1.76
N VAL A 120 -4.53 25.52 1.35
CA VAL A 120 -4.61 24.45 0.37
C VAL A 120 -5.13 23.19 1.05
N LYS A 121 -6.08 22.51 0.42
CA LYS A 121 -6.70 21.29 0.97
C LYS A 121 -6.91 20.25 -0.13
N PRO A 122 -7.06 18.96 0.23
CA PRO A 122 -7.57 17.97 -0.71
C PRO A 122 -8.91 18.43 -1.28
N ILE A 123 -9.12 18.22 -2.58
CA ILE A 123 -10.40 18.51 -3.23
C ILE A 123 -11.46 17.51 -2.77
N ALA A 124 -12.68 18.00 -2.52
CA ALA A 124 -13.83 17.12 -2.32
C ALA A 124 -14.48 16.78 -3.67
N PHE A 125 -15.02 15.56 -3.82
CA PHE A 125 -15.70 15.14 -5.06
C PHE A 125 -16.82 16.10 -5.50
N SER A 126 -17.54 16.69 -4.54
CA SER A 126 -18.56 17.70 -4.80
C SER A 126 -18.02 19.03 -5.37
N GLU A 127 -16.75 19.37 -5.15
CA GLU A 127 -16.13 20.56 -5.74
C GLU A 127 -15.76 20.31 -7.23
N ILE A 128 -15.48 19.06 -7.62
CA ILE A 128 -15.16 18.67 -9.00
C ILE A 128 -16.42 18.70 -9.88
N GLU A 129 -17.52 18.11 -9.40
CA GLU A 129 -18.76 17.98 -10.17
C GLU A 129 -19.44 19.32 -10.46
N ASN A 130 -19.19 20.34 -9.63
CA ASN A 130 -19.79 21.67 -9.77
C ASN A 130 -19.06 22.59 -10.77
N ASN A 131 -18.05 22.10 -11.52
CA ASN A 131 -17.21 22.92 -12.43
C ASN A 131 -16.55 24.15 -11.77
N ASP A 132 -16.46 24.17 -10.44
CA ASP A 132 -15.91 25.30 -9.67
C ASP A 132 -14.36 25.32 -9.69
N CYS A 133 -13.75 24.27 -10.24
CA CYS A 133 -12.32 23.99 -10.18
C CYS A 133 -11.71 23.75 -11.56
N LYS A 134 -10.58 24.42 -11.83
CA LYS A 134 -9.77 24.21 -13.04
C LYS A 134 -8.49 23.46 -12.68
N ILE A 135 -8.15 22.41 -13.43
CA ILE A 135 -6.84 21.74 -13.33
C ILE A 135 -5.76 22.69 -13.84
N LEU A 136 -4.72 22.91 -13.04
CA LEU A 136 -3.54 23.67 -13.41
C LEU A 136 -2.49 22.76 -14.02
N THR A 137 -2.12 21.70 -13.31
CA THR A 137 -1.11 20.74 -13.74
C THR A 137 -1.26 19.44 -12.95
N THR A 138 -0.61 18.39 -13.45
CA THR A 138 -0.36 17.16 -12.72
C THR A 138 1.08 17.19 -12.19
N HIS A 139 1.28 16.85 -10.92
CA HIS A 139 2.56 16.81 -10.26
C HIS A 139 2.83 15.41 -9.70
N VAL A 140 4.10 14.99 -9.73
CA VAL A 140 4.54 13.70 -9.22
C VAL A 140 5.42 13.92 -8.00
N VAL A 141 4.93 13.50 -6.83
CA VAL A 141 5.73 13.48 -5.61
C VAL A 141 6.45 12.14 -5.54
N GLU A 142 7.77 12.19 -5.66
CA GLU A 142 8.63 11.02 -5.56
C GLU A 142 9.34 10.98 -4.20
N LYS A 143 9.25 9.83 -3.54
CA LYS A 143 10.13 9.45 -2.42
C LYS A 143 10.04 10.32 -1.18
N THR A 144 8.82 10.67 -0.77
CA THR A 144 8.57 11.41 0.47
C THR A 144 8.16 10.49 1.63
N SER A 145 8.18 11.03 2.85
CA SER A 145 7.65 10.35 4.03
C SER A 145 6.12 10.46 4.04
N PRO A 146 5.39 9.45 4.56
CA PRO A 146 3.93 9.51 4.67
C PRO A 146 3.41 10.80 5.32
N ASP A 147 4.08 11.22 6.39
CA ASP A 147 3.70 12.41 7.18
C ASP A 147 3.98 13.73 6.44
N SER A 148 4.93 13.72 5.49
CA SER A 148 5.30 14.90 4.70
C SER A 148 4.55 15.03 3.38
N LEU A 149 3.86 13.97 2.94
CA LEU A 149 3.23 13.91 1.63
C LEU A 149 2.19 15.03 1.44
N GLU A 150 1.29 15.21 2.39
CA GLU A 150 0.27 16.26 2.30
C GLU A 150 0.89 17.66 2.37
N ILE A 151 1.97 17.82 3.14
CA ILE A 151 2.67 19.11 3.28
C ILE A 151 3.37 19.47 1.97
N GLU A 152 4.06 18.52 1.32
CA GLU A 152 4.68 18.74 0.02
C GLU A 152 3.64 19.08 -1.05
N LEU A 153 2.53 18.33 -1.09
CA LEU A 153 1.44 18.61 -2.03
C LEU A 153 0.80 19.98 -1.79
N ALA A 154 0.59 20.36 -0.54
CA ALA A 154 0.04 21.68 -0.19
C ALA A 154 1.00 22.81 -0.59
N ASN A 155 2.30 22.65 -0.32
CA ASN A 155 3.32 23.62 -0.68
C ASN A 155 3.43 23.76 -2.20
N GLU A 156 3.49 22.64 -2.93
CA GLU A 156 3.60 22.64 -4.39
C GLU A 156 2.36 23.25 -5.04
N ALA A 157 1.16 22.85 -4.59
CA ALA A 157 -0.08 23.43 -5.06
C ALA A 157 -0.15 24.94 -4.80
N TYR A 158 0.31 25.41 -3.63
CA TYR A 158 0.39 26.84 -3.33
C TYR A 158 1.37 27.58 -4.26
N MET A 159 2.57 27.04 -4.46
CA MET A 159 3.60 27.64 -5.32
C MET A 159 3.16 27.73 -6.79
N LEU A 160 2.33 26.79 -7.24
CA LEU A 160 1.72 26.80 -8.58
C LEU A 160 0.46 27.66 -8.68
N GLY A 161 0.08 28.36 -7.60
CA GLY A 161 -1.11 29.22 -7.55
C GLY A 161 -2.44 28.45 -7.45
N GLY A 162 -2.39 27.16 -7.15
CA GLY A 162 -3.53 26.32 -6.81
C GLY A 162 -4.00 26.51 -5.38
N ASN A 163 -5.18 25.99 -5.08
CA ASN A 163 -5.74 25.96 -3.71
C ASN A 163 -6.37 24.60 -3.35
N ARG A 164 -6.32 23.64 -4.27
CA ARG A 164 -6.75 22.27 -4.06
C ARG A 164 -5.81 21.30 -4.76
N PHE A 165 -5.73 20.06 -4.25
CA PHE A 165 -5.05 18.96 -4.94
C PHE A 165 -5.88 17.67 -4.83
N HIS A 166 -5.67 16.75 -5.76
CA HIS A 166 -6.27 15.42 -5.76
C HIS A 166 -5.21 14.37 -6.06
N ILE A 167 -5.02 13.40 -5.17
CA ILE A 167 -4.13 12.27 -5.46
C ILE A 167 -4.87 11.35 -6.45
N THR A 168 -4.42 11.36 -7.70
CA THR A 168 -5.00 10.53 -8.76
C THR A 168 -4.46 9.12 -8.76
N LYS A 169 -3.20 8.94 -8.34
CA LYS A 169 -2.54 7.62 -8.37
C LYS A 169 -1.48 7.49 -7.29
N ILE A 170 -1.44 6.34 -6.63
CA ILE A 170 -0.36 5.98 -5.71
C ILE A 170 0.72 5.23 -6.51
N ILE A 171 1.96 5.71 -6.42
CA ILE A 171 3.14 5.13 -7.09
C ILE A 171 3.86 4.13 -6.18
N ASP A 172 4.04 4.48 -4.90
CA ASP A 172 4.73 3.62 -3.93
C ASP A 172 4.15 3.83 -2.53
N SER A 173 4.29 2.82 -1.67
CA SER A 173 3.83 2.85 -0.28
C SER A 173 4.76 2.09 0.65
N ASP A 174 4.72 2.43 1.94
CA ASP A 174 5.42 1.70 3.01
C ASP A 174 4.68 0.41 3.45
N GLY A 175 3.61 0.04 2.74
CA GLY A 175 2.70 -1.06 3.05
C GLY A 175 1.36 -0.61 3.65
N VAL A 176 1.25 0.63 4.15
CA VAL A 176 -0.01 1.19 4.68
C VAL A 176 -0.26 2.59 4.12
N ASN A 177 0.77 3.43 4.06
CA ASN A 177 0.69 4.82 3.67
C ASN A 177 1.43 5.08 2.35
N PRO A 178 0.89 5.94 1.47
CA PRO A 178 1.55 6.33 0.24
C PRO A 178 2.83 7.13 0.52
N THR A 179 3.91 6.80 -0.17
CA THR A 179 5.21 7.47 -0.10
C THR A 179 5.61 8.12 -1.42
N SER A 180 4.95 7.75 -2.51
CA SER A 180 5.04 8.42 -3.81
C SER A 180 3.67 8.45 -4.46
N VAL A 181 3.27 9.59 -5.02
CA VAL A 181 1.95 9.76 -5.64
C VAL A 181 2.00 10.67 -6.87
N VAL A 182 1.04 10.48 -7.77
CA VAL A 182 0.64 11.45 -8.78
C VAL A 182 -0.55 12.21 -8.23
N ALA A 183 -0.49 13.54 -8.28
CA ALA A 183 -1.58 14.40 -7.85
C ALA A 183 -1.86 15.49 -8.88
N ASP A 184 -3.15 15.74 -9.13
CA ASP A 184 -3.61 16.87 -9.91
C ASP A 184 -3.79 18.08 -8.99
N ILE A 185 -3.32 19.23 -9.45
CA ILE A 185 -3.38 20.50 -8.75
C ILE A 185 -4.45 21.36 -9.39
N TYR A 186 -5.34 21.91 -8.56
CA TYR A 186 -6.50 22.66 -8.99
C TYR A 186 -6.49 24.08 -8.45
N ARG A 187 -7.07 24.98 -9.25
CA ARG A 187 -7.51 26.29 -8.81
C ARG A 187 -9.03 26.34 -8.83
N CYS A 188 -9.61 26.32 -7.63
CA CYS A 188 -11.04 26.48 -7.42
C CYS A 188 -11.38 27.92 -7.09
N LYS A 189 -12.54 28.40 -7.55
CA LYS A 189 -13.07 29.69 -7.13
C LYS A 189 -13.33 29.63 -5.62
N HIS A 190 -12.88 30.64 -4.88
CA HIS A 190 -13.23 30.75 -3.47
C HIS A 190 -14.74 30.99 -3.39
N ARG A 191 -15.49 30.09 -2.73
CA ARG A 191 -16.78 30.47 -2.16
C ARG A 191 -16.47 31.44 -1.03
N THR A 192 -16.44 32.73 -1.33
CA THR A 192 -16.62 33.75 -0.30
C THR A 192 -17.98 33.45 0.30
N VAL A 193 -18.00 32.95 1.53
CA VAL A 193 -19.24 32.89 2.30
C VAL A 193 -19.69 34.34 2.42
N ALA A 194 -20.69 34.72 1.62
CA ALA A 194 -21.35 35.99 1.81
C ALA A 194 -22.03 35.90 3.17
N PHE A 195 -21.45 36.56 4.17
CA PHE A 195 -22.16 36.84 5.41
C PHE A 195 -23.23 37.87 5.06
N ASN A 196 -24.43 37.39 4.73
CA ASN A 196 -25.65 38.17 4.78
C ASN A 196 -26.26 38.05 6.17
#